data_AF-A0A928H031-F1
#
_entry.id   AF-A0A928H031-F1
#
_cell.length_a   1.000
_cell.length_b   1.000
_cell.length_c   1.000
_cell.angle_alpha   90.00
_cell.angle_beta   90.00
_cell.angle_gamma   90.00
#
_symmetry.space_group_name_H-M   'P 1'
#
loop_
_entity.id
_entity.type
_entity.pdbx_description
1 polymer ?
#
loop_
_entity_poly.entity_id
_entity_poly.type
_entity_poly.pdbx_seq_one_letter_code
_entity_poly.pdbx_strand_id
1 'polypeptide(L)'
;MGEHTIEKIGGTSMSRFGEVMKNVIIGSRKGAELYNRAFVVSAYSGITNALLEDKKTGAPGVFGHILHDSKEWENALENVRTKMLEYNKSFEPIGLDVKKADAFVNERLDGIRSCLQYIRYLRTAGHSKPADYLPATREFLAAVGEAHSAFNSTMILKANGINARFIDLSGWMSTEVLTLDEAILNAFKDVDFTKEMPIVTGYVKYDEGIMRHYDRGYSEITFSRLAVLTQAREGIIHKEFHLSTGDPKLIGVDKVKIIGNTNFDIADQLSDMDMEAIHSKAAKDMELRNIPIRIKNAFDPEHPGTLISRNYVSPVPRGTGET
;
A
#
# COMPACT_ATOMS: atom_id res chain seq x y z
N MET A 1 -13.44 -17.16 11.37
CA MET A 1 -13.09 -15.75 11.10
C MET A 1 -12.70 -15.14 12.42
N GLY A 2 -11.55 -14.47 12.46
CA GLY A 2 -11.11 -13.67 13.60
C GLY A 2 -11.97 -12.43 13.78
N GLU A 3 -11.65 -11.65 14.81
CA GLU A 3 -12.41 -10.46 15.18
C GLU A 3 -11.83 -9.17 14.59
N HIS A 4 -10.69 -9.20 13.88
CA HIS A 4 -10.00 -8.02 13.38
C HIS A 4 -10.27 -7.71 11.91
N THR A 5 -10.05 -6.45 11.52
CA THR A 5 -9.99 -6.02 10.11
C THR A 5 -8.56 -5.88 9.65
N ILE A 6 -8.33 -6.18 8.38
CA ILE A 6 -7.15 -5.69 7.66
C ILE A 6 -7.62 -4.54 6.80
N GLU A 7 -6.91 -3.42 6.83
CA GLU A 7 -7.31 -2.19 6.17
C GLU A 7 -6.18 -1.69 5.27
N LYS A 8 -6.47 -1.21 4.07
CA LYS A 8 -5.49 -0.68 3.13
C LYS A 8 -5.70 0.80 2.92
N ILE A 9 -4.63 1.58 2.94
CA ILE A 9 -4.67 3.03 2.68
C ILE A 9 -3.75 3.32 1.48
N GLY A 10 -4.30 3.92 0.43
CA GLY A 10 -3.59 4.28 -0.79
C GLY A 10 -2.69 5.51 -0.66
N GLY A 11 -1.76 5.70 -1.60
CA GLY A 11 -0.74 6.75 -1.51
C GLY A 11 -1.29 8.18 -1.49
N THR A 12 -2.35 8.47 -2.25
CA THR A 12 -3.04 9.77 -2.22
C THR A 12 -3.58 10.08 -0.82
N SER A 13 -4.20 9.10 -0.17
CA SER A 13 -4.69 9.23 1.20
C SER A 13 -3.54 9.33 2.22
N MET A 14 -2.47 8.56 2.04
CA MET A 14 -1.30 8.60 2.92
C MET A 14 -0.61 9.97 2.91
N SER A 15 -0.58 10.68 1.79
CA SER A 15 -0.05 12.06 1.74
C SER A 15 -0.85 13.05 2.60
N ARG A 16 -2.07 12.69 3.00
CA ARG A 16 -2.95 13.44 3.92
C ARG A 16 -3.12 12.70 5.24
N PHE A 17 -2.04 12.10 5.76
CA PHE A 17 -2.11 11.19 6.92
C PHE A 17 -2.76 11.81 8.16
N GLY A 18 -2.63 13.12 8.40
CA GLY A 18 -3.32 13.79 9.51
C GLY A 18 -4.86 13.69 9.42
N GLU A 19 -5.42 13.73 8.21
CA GLU A 19 -6.85 13.54 7.98
C GLU A 19 -7.23 12.06 8.05
N VAL A 20 -6.41 11.16 7.49
CA VAL A 20 -6.60 9.71 7.61
C VAL A 20 -6.59 9.27 9.08
N MET A 21 -5.66 9.79 9.87
CA MET A 21 -5.60 9.51 11.30
C MET A 21 -6.89 9.94 11.99
N LYS A 22 -7.40 11.14 11.70
CA LYS A 22 -8.64 11.67 12.29
C LYS A 22 -9.90 10.93 11.83
N ASN A 23 -10.01 10.63 10.53
CA ASN A 23 -11.24 10.12 9.93
C ASN A 23 -11.31 8.58 9.96
N VAL A 24 -10.21 7.91 9.67
CA VAL A 24 -10.15 6.47 9.44
C VAL A 24 -9.63 5.73 10.66
N ILE A 25 -8.49 6.16 11.20
CA ILE A 25 -7.80 5.40 12.26
C ILE A 25 -8.49 5.65 13.60
N ILE A 26 -8.55 6.91 14.06
CA ILE A 26 -9.20 7.31 15.31
C ILE A 26 -10.72 7.39 15.09
N GLY A 27 -11.19 8.31 14.23
CA GLY A 27 -12.62 8.55 14.07
C GLY A 27 -13.27 8.93 15.39
N SER A 28 -14.42 8.33 15.69
CA SER A 28 -15.13 8.46 16.96
C SER A 28 -14.71 7.44 18.04
N ARG A 29 -13.75 6.56 17.73
CA ARG A 29 -13.38 5.41 18.57
C ARG A 29 -12.59 5.82 19.79
N LYS A 30 -12.76 5.09 20.90
CA LYS A 30 -11.99 5.29 22.14
C LYS A 30 -11.56 3.97 22.77
N GLY A 31 -10.43 3.99 23.48
CA GLY A 31 -9.95 2.84 24.26
C GLY A 31 -9.78 1.59 23.39
N ALA A 32 -10.44 0.50 23.79
CA ALA A 32 -10.35 -0.80 23.11
C ALA A 32 -10.88 -0.78 21.65
N GLU A 33 -11.78 0.15 21.31
CA GLU A 33 -12.36 0.25 19.97
C GLU A 33 -11.35 0.66 18.88
N LEU A 34 -10.21 1.21 19.28
CA LEU A 34 -9.13 1.56 18.35
C LEU A 34 -8.46 0.32 17.77
N TYR A 35 -8.50 -0.81 18.48
CA TYR A 35 -7.78 -2.04 18.16
C TYR A 35 -8.66 -3.03 17.38
N ASN A 36 -8.19 -4.26 17.21
CA ASN A 36 -8.71 -5.27 16.29
C ASN A 36 -8.66 -4.80 14.82
N ARG A 37 -7.55 -4.14 14.46
CA ARG A 37 -7.32 -3.52 13.16
C ARG A 37 -5.82 -3.52 12.84
N ALA A 38 -5.48 -3.86 11.60
CA ALA A 38 -4.14 -3.63 11.05
C ALA A 38 -4.22 -2.88 9.73
N PHE A 39 -3.22 -2.05 9.45
CA PHE A 39 -3.20 -1.16 8.29
C PHE A 39 -2.03 -1.47 7.38
N VAL A 40 -2.32 -1.90 6.15
CA VAL A 40 -1.36 -1.96 5.06
C VAL A 40 -1.34 -0.60 4.38
N VAL A 41 -0.22 0.11 4.47
CA VAL A 41 -0.10 1.46 3.90
C VAL A 41 0.71 1.43 2.63
N SER A 42 0.37 2.31 1.69
CA SER A 42 1.17 2.58 0.48
C SER A 42 2.23 3.66 0.75
N ALA A 43 3.23 3.79 -0.13
CA ALA A 43 4.10 4.95 -0.15
C ALA A 43 3.30 6.26 -0.35
N TYR A 44 3.84 7.40 0.08
CA TYR A 44 3.22 8.70 -0.17
C TYR A 44 3.12 8.99 -1.68
N SER A 45 2.10 9.77 -2.07
CA SER A 45 1.86 10.14 -3.46
C SER A 45 3.11 10.73 -4.11
N GLY A 46 3.44 10.24 -5.30
CA GLY A 46 4.61 10.65 -6.09
C GLY A 46 5.94 9.99 -5.71
N ILE A 47 6.07 9.36 -4.53
CA ILE A 47 7.32 8.72 -4.10
C ILE A 47 7.66 7.51 -4.98
N THR A 48 6.71 6.57 -5.15
CA THR A 48 6.93 5.40 -6.03
C THR A 48 7.21 5.79 -7.48
N ASN A 49 6.60 6.88 -7.98
CA ASN A 49 6.87 7.39 -9.33
C ASN A 49 8.32 7.91 -9.45
N ALA A 50 8.78 8.67 -8.46
CA ALA A 50 10.14 9.19 -8.44
C ALA A 50 11.20 8.08 -8.26
N LEU A 51 10.86 7.00 -7.55
CA LEU A 51 11.70 5.83 -7.39
C LEU A 51 11.75 4.95 -8.66
N LEU A 52 10.62 4.80 -9.36
CA LEU A 52 10.48 3.87 -10.48
C LEU A 52 10.33 4.59 -11.83
N GLU A 53 9.10 4.74 -12.29
CA GLU A 53 8.70 5.54 -13.44
C GLU A 53 7.35 6.22 -13.16
N ASP A 54 7.10 7.37 -13.76
CA ASP A 54 5.79 8.01 -13.62
C ASP A 54 4.74 7.27 -14.46
N LYS A 55 3.68 6.74 -13.83
CA LYS A 55 2.61 6.02 -14.54
C LYS A 55 1.88 6.86 -15.59
N LYS A 56 1.82 8.19 -15.41
CA LYS A 56 1.05 9.10 -16.28
C LYS A 56 1.90 9.66 -17.40
N THR A 57 3.13 10.07 -17.09
CA THR A 57 4.00 10.74 -18.07
C THR A 57 5.04 9.81 -18.68
N GLY A 58 5.28 8.64 -18.09
CA GLY A 58 6.37 7.73 -18.47
C GLY A 58 7.75 8.27 -18.12
N ALA A 59 7.84 9.39 -17.39
CA ALA A 59 9.12 9.98 -17.02
C ALA A 59 9.93 9.01 -16.14
N PRO A 60 11.25 8.86 -16.40
CA PRO A 60 12.08 7.95 -15.63
C PRO A 60 12.26 8.47 -14.20
N GLY A 61 12.07 7.59 -13.21
CA GLY A 61 12.57 7.77 -11.85
C GLY A 61 13.97 7.19 -11.71
N VAL A 62 14.39 6.94 -10.46
CA VAL A 62 15.70 6.34 -10.14
C VAL A 62 15.93 5.04 -10.92
N PHE A 63 14.95 4.14 -10.93
CA PHE A 63 15.01 2.88 -11.65
C PHE A 63 15.20 3.08 -13.16
N GLY A 64 14.45 4.00 -13.77
CA GLY A 64 14.58 4.30 -15.20
C GLY A 64 15.98 4.79 -15.57
N HIS A 65 16.58 5.65 -14.74
CA HIS A 65 17.95 6.09 -14.95
C HIS A 65 18.97 4.95 -14.83
N ILE A 66 18.78 4.01 -13.89
CA ILE A 66 19.62 2.81 -13.75
C ILE A 66 19.48 1.89 -14.96
N LEU A 67 18.25 1.66 -15.41
CA LEU A 67 17.94 0.84 -16.58
C LEU A 67 18.67 1.34 -17.84
N HIS A 68 18.77 2.66 -18.01
CA HIS A 68 19.46 3.32 -19.11
C HIS A 68 20.94 3.66 -18.83
N ASP A 69 21.52 3.16 -17.74
CA ASP A 69 22.91 3.40 -17.33
C ASP A 69 23.29 4.89 -17.15
N SER A 70 22.30 5.74 -16.97
CA SER A 70 22.50 7.18 -16.77
C SER A 70 23.20 7.44 -15.44
N LYS A 71 24.04 8.48 -15.38
CA LYS A 71 24.60 8.97 -14.10
C LYS A 71 23.59 9.78 -13.29
N GLU A 72 22.48 10.19 -13.91
CA GLU A 72 21.42 10.97 -13.27
C GLU A 72 20.66 10.22 -12.18
N TRP A 73 20.83 8.90 -12.04
CA TRP A 73 20.20 8.14 -10.96
C TRP A 73 20.57 8.65 -9.57
N GLU A 74 21.79 9.18 -9.38
CA GLU A 74 22.24 9.74 -8.08
C GLU A 74 21.47 11.01 -7.76
N ASN A 75 21.39 11.94 -8.73
CA ASN A 75 20.59 13.15 -8.60
C ASN A 75 19.10 12.82 -8.39
N ALA A 76 18.56 11.82 -9.11
CA ALA A 76 17.20 11.36 -8.93
C ALA A 76 16.96 10.78 -7.53
N LEU A 77 17.92 10.05 -6.97
CA LEU A 77 17.83 9.50 -5.61
C LEU A 77 17.87 10.60 -4.55
N GLU A 78 18.70 11.63 -4.74
CA GLU A 78 18.70 12.80 -3.86
C GLU A 78 17.41 13.63 -3.98
N ASN A 79 16.83 13.75 -5.17
CA ASN A 79 15.50 14.35 -5.34
C ASN A 79 14.41 13.55 -4.61
N VAL A 80 14.49 12.21 -4.61
CA VAL A 80 13.62 11.36 -3.79
C VAL A 80 13.83 11.65 -2.31
N ARG A 81 15.09 11.72 -1.85
CA ARG A 81 15.43 12.08 -0.45
C ARG A 81 14.76 13.38 -0.06
N THR A 82 14.97 14.46 -0.83
CA THR A 82 14.37 15.77 -0.55
C THR A 82 12.86 15.67 -0.38
N LYS A 83 12.15 14.99 -1.31
CA LYS A 83 10.69 14.81 -1.21
C LYS A 83 10.27 14.01 0.04
N MET A 84 11.03 13.00 0.42
CA MET A 84 10.73 12.21 1.62
C MET A 84 10.92 13.03 2.90
N LEU A 85 11.95 13.89 2.95
CA LEU A 85 12.17 14.80 4.07
C LEU A 85 11.12 15.94 4.11
N GLU A 86 10.65 16.42 2.96
CA GLU A 86 9.52 17.37 2.88
C GLU A 86 8.25 16.76 3.48
N TYR A 87 7.94 15.49 3.18
CA TYR A 87 6.84 14.78 3.83
C TYR A 87 7.05 14.68 5.34
N ASN A 88 8.25 14.33 5.82
CA ASN A 88 8.55 14.31 7.25
C ASN A 88 8.23 15.66 7.90
N LYS A 89 8.76 16.75 7.33
CA LYS A 89 8.52 18.10 7.85
C LYS A 89 7.04 18.46 7.85
N SER A 90 6.29 18.07 6.82
CA SER A 90 4.85 18.33 6.73
C SER A 90 4.02 17.67 7.84
N PHE A 91 4.52 16.58 8.44
CA PHE A 91 3.84 15.84 9.51
C PHE A 91 4.35 16.19 10.92
N GLU A 92 5.30 17.12 11.05
CA GLU A 92 5.72 17.67 12.36
C GLU A 92 4.52 18.20 13.19
N PRO A 93 3.56 18.96 12.62
CA PRO A 93 2.45 19.51 13.40
C PRO A 93 1.49 18.46 13.98
N ILE A 94 1.54 17.22 13.47
CA ILE A 94 0.72 16.10 13.97
C ILE A 94 1.51 15.13 14.84
N GLY A 95 2.74 15.50 15.25
CA GLY A 95 3.53 14.78 16.25
C GLY A 95 4.63 13.88 15.68
N LEU A 96 4.99 14.00 14.40
CA LEU A 96 6.15 13.27 13.86
C LEU A 96 7.45 13.85 14.44
N ASP A 97 8.29 12.99 15.01
CA ASP A 97 9.69 13.31 15.33
C ASP A 97 10.50 13.37 14.03
N VAL A 98 10.59 14.57 13.43
CA VAL A 98 11.26 14.81 12.14
C VAL A 98 12.70 14.32 12.16
N LYS A 99 13.43 14.51 13.26
CA LYS A 99 14.83 14.09 13.34
C LYS A 99 14.99 12.57 13.21
N LYS A 100 14.13 11.79 13.87
CA LYS A 100 14.13 10.33 13.75
C LYS A 100 13.63 9.88 12.37
N ALA A 101 12.61 10.54 11.83
CA ALA A 101 12.09 10.24 10.51
C ALA A 101 13.14 10.49 9.41
N ASP A 102 13.86 11.60 9.50
CA ASP A 102 14.94 11.96 8.58
C ASP A 102 16.10 10.96 8.69
N ALA A 103 16.48 10.56 9.90
CA ALA A 103 17.50 9.53 10.11
C ALA A 103 17.12 8.19 9.44
N PHE A 104 15.86 7.76 9.58
CA PHE A 104 15.36 6.54 8.95
C PHE A 104 15.43 6.62 7.41
N VAL A 105 14.98 7.74 6.82
CA VAL A 105 15.06 7.96 5.38
C VAL A 105 16.52 7.96 4.92
N ASN A 106 17.39 8.65 5.66
CA ASN A 106 18.78 8.79 5.29
C ASN A 106 19.52 7.46 5.29
N GLU A 107 19.36 6.67 6.36
CA GLU A 107 19.92 5.32 6.46
C GLU A 107 19.53 4.46 5.24
N ARG A 108 18.23 4.47 4.89
CA ARG A 108 17.74 3.63 3.79
C ARG A 108 18.24 4.07 2.43
N LEU A 109 18.18 5.37 2.14
CA LEU A 109 18.64 5.87 0.84
C LEU A 109 20.16 5.77 0.69
N ASP A 110 20.92 5.90 1.78
CA ASP A 110 22.37 5.68 1.77
C ASP A 110 22.73 4.21 1.55
N GLY A 111 21.99 3.29 2.19
CA GLY A 111 22.11 1.85 1.93
C GLY A 111 21.80 1.51 0.47
N ILE A 112 20.69 2.04 -0.08
CA ILE A 112 20.32 1.86 -1.49
C ILE A 112 21.41 2.40 -2.42
N ARG A 113 21.88 3.62 -2.19
CA ARG A 113 22.97 4.23 -2.97
C ARG A 113 24.20 3.33 -3.00
N SER A 114 24.61 2.82 -1.84
CA SER A 114 25.77 1.93 -1.72
C SER A 114 25.56 0.63 -2.51
N CYS A 115 24.40 -0.04 -2.35
CA CYS A 115 24.06 -1.24 -3.12
C CYS A 115 24.10 -1.00 -4.64
N LEU A 116 23.52 0.10 -5.09
CA LEU A 116 23.49 0.48 -6.51
C LEU A 116 24.89 0.74 -7.06
N GLN A 117 25.77 1.39 -6.29
CA GLN A 117 27.18 1.58 -6.67
C GLN A 117 27.91 0.24 -6.81
N TYR A 118 27.70 -0.71 -5.90
CA TYR A 118 28.30 -2.05 -6.00
C TYR A 118 27.79 -2.83 -7.22
N ILE A 119 26.48 -2.81 -7.48
CA ILE A 119 25.88 -3.44 -8.66
C ILE A 119 26.49 -2.86 -9.94
N ARG A 120 26.64 -1.53 -10.01
CA ARG A 120 27.28 -0.87 -11.16
C ARG A 120 28.74 -1.28 -11.31
N TYR A 121 29.49 -1.37 -10.22
CA TYR A 121 30.88 -1.80 -10.26
C TYR A 121 31.02 -3.22 -10.84
N LEU A 122 30.23 -4.17 -10.33
CA LEU A 122 30.21 -5.55 -10.83
C LEU A 122 29.81 -5.64 -12.30
N ARG A 123 28.83 -4.84 -12.73
CA ARG A 123 28.45 -4.72 -14.14
C ARG A 123 29.60 -4.17 -14.99
N THR A 124 30.25 -3.09 -14.58
CA THR A 124 31.36 -2.48 -15.34
C THR A 124 32.56 -3.41 -15.46
N ALA A 125 32.76 -4.29 -14.48
CA ALA A 125 33.77 -5.35 -14.52
C ALA A 125 33.35 -6.58 -15.36
N GLY A 126 32.14 -6.59 -15.94
CA GLY A 126 31.64 -7.68 -16.79
C GLY A 126 31.10 -8.90 -16.04
N HIS A 127 30.88 -8.79 -14.72
CA HIS A 127 30.48 -9.92 -13.87
C HIS A 127 28.98 -10.02 -13.58
N SER A 128 28.16 -9.09 -14.07
CA SER A 128 26.71 -9.11 -13.88
C SER A 128 25.97 -8.53 -15.09
N LYS A 129 24.85 -9.17 -15.46
CA LYS A 129 23.97 -8.73 -16.55
C LYS A 129 22.78 -7.96 -15.98
N PRO A 130 22.16 -7.03 -16.74
CA PRO A 130 20.96 -6.31 -16.32
C PRO A 130 19.83 -7.20 -15.80
N ALA A 131 19.62 -8.37 -16.41
CA ALA A 131 18.60 -9.32 -15.98
C ALA A 131 18.82 -9.87 -14.55
N ASP A 132 20.05 -9.85 -14.04
CA ASP A 132 20.40 -10.42 -12.75
C ASP A 132 20.05 -9.46 -11.59
N TYR A 133 20.06 -8.15 -11.83
CA TYR A 133 19.94 -7.14 -10.76
C TYR A 133 18.76 -6.18 -10.93
N LEU A 134 18.25 -5.95 -12.15
CA LEU A 134 17.20 -4.96 -12.37
C LEU A 134 15.89 -5.32 -11.65
N PRO A 135 15.40 -6.57 -11.65
CA PRO A 135 14.19 -6.92 -10.89
C PRO A 135 14.34 -6.62 -9.39
N ALA A 136 15.43 -7.08 -8.78
CA ALA A 136 15.72 -6.83 -7.36
C ALA A 136 15.90 -5.34 -7.06
N THR A 137 16.51 -4.57 -7.98
CA THR A 137 16.67 -3.12 -7.84
C THR A 137 15.32 -2.40 -7.84
N ARG A 138 14.42 -2.80 -8.76
CA ARG A 138 13.07 -2.23 -8.84
C ARG A 138 12.31 -2.46 -7.54
N GLU A 139 12.36 -3.68 -7.02
CA GLU A 139 11.72 -4.05 -5.75
C GLU A 139 12.30 -3.31 -4.56
N PHE A 140 13.63 -3.22 -4.49
CA PHE A 140 14.32 -2.52 -3.41
C PHE A 140 13.96 -1.04 -3.35
N LEU A 141 13.84 -0.40 -4.52
CA LEU A 141 13.38 0.99 -4.64
C LEU A 141 11.90 1.13 -4.24
N ALA A 142 11.00 0.26 -4.68
CA ALA A 142 9.60 0.34 -4.27
C ALA A 142 9.42 0.19 -2.75
N ALA A 143 10.16 -0.75 -2.16
CA ALA A 143 10.08 -1.09 -0.75
C ALA A 143 10.41 0.06 0.20
N VAL A 144 11.37 0.93 -0.16
CA VAL A 144 11.75 2.06 0.71
C VAL A 144 10.65 3.11 0.83
N GLY A 145 9.87 3.33 -0.22
CA GLY A 145 8.74 4.27 -0.18
C GLY A 145 7.64 3.79 0.78
N GLU A 146 7.38 2.48 0.78
CA GLU A 146 6.41 1.83 1.67
C GLU A 146 6.88 1.83 3.12
N ALA A 147 8.16 1.52 3.35
CA ALA A 147 8.75 1.54 4.68
C ALA A 147 8.74 2.94 5.30
N HIS A 148 8.97 3.97 4.50
CA HIS A 148 8.93 5.37 4.95
C HIS A 148 7.56 5.78 5.48
N SER A 149 6.49 5.54 4.71
CA SER A 149 5.15 5.93 5.15
C SER A 149 4.69 5.13 6.37
N ALA A 150 4.95 3.82 6.41
CA ALA A 150 4.62 2.96 7.54
C ALA A 150 5.36 3.35 8.84
N PHE A 151 6.65 3.68 8.73
CA PHE A 151 7.46 4.14 9.86
C PHE A 151 6.92 5.44 10.44
N ASN A 152 6.70 6.45 9.58
CA ASN A 152 6.16 7.74 9.98
C ASN A 152 4.79 7.62 10.62
N SER A 153 3.88 6.87 9.99
CA SER A 153 2.54 6.61 10.53
C SER A 153 2.61 5.98 11.91
N THR A 154 3.48 4.99 12.12
CA THR A 154 3.67 4.39 13.44
C THR A 154 4.12 5.42 14.47
N MET A 155 5.11 6.26 14.14
CA MET A 155 5.60 7.28 15.07
C MET A 155 4.53 8.32 15.41
N ILE A 156 3.79 8.80 14.41
CA ILE A 156 2.70 9.75 14.60
C ILE A 156 1.61 9.15 15.50
N LEU A 157 1.20 7.90 15.24
CA LEU A 157 0.17 7.23 16.04
C LEU A 157 0.61 7.06 17.50
N LYS A 158 1.88 6.68 17.73
CA LYS A 158 2.44 6.62 19.09
C LYS A 158 2.45 7.97 19.79
N ALA A 159 2.82 9.04 19.09
CA ALA A 159 2.78 10.40 19.63
C ALA A 159 1.36 10.85 19.99
N ASN A 160 0.34 10.27 19.35
CA ASN A 160 -1.07 10.53 19.60
C ASN A 160 -1.72 9.46 20.52
N GLY A 161 -0.93 8.72 21.29
CA GLY A 161 -1.42 7.82 22.35
C GLY A 161 -1.94 6.46 21.86
N ILE A 162 -1.69 6.08 20.61
CA ILE A 162 -2.10 4.80 20.04
C ILE A 162 -0.91 3.83 20.11
N ASN A 163 -1.14 2.63 20.64
CA ASN A 163 -0.12 1.58 20.66
C ASN A 163 0.08 0.97 19.26
N ALA A 164 0.72 1.71 18.36
CA ALA A 164 0.99 1.26 17.00
C ALA A 164 2.29 0.43 16.94
N ARG A 165 2.31 -0.62 16.11
CA ARG A 165 3.49 -1.45 15.85
C ARG A 165 3.89 -1.33 14.39
N PHE A 166 5.13 -0.92 14.14
CA PHE A 166 5.68 -0.92 12.78
C PHE A 166 6.02 -2.36 12.39
N ILE A 167 5.42 -2.85 11.30
CA ILE A 167 5.72 -4.14 10.70
C ILE A 167 6.37 -3.91 9.33
N ASP A 168 7.68 -4.11 9.29
CA ASP A 168 8.46 -3.95 8.07
C ASP A 168 8.61 -5.27 7.32
N LEU A 169 7.81 -5.44 6.26
CA LEU A 169 7.92 -6.60 5.36
C LEU A 169 8.89 -6.34 4.20
N SER A 170 9.57 -5.19 4.15
CA SER A 170 10.56 -4.91 3.09
C SER A 170 11.79 -5.82 3.12
N GLY A 171 12.02 -6.51 4.24
CA GLY A 171 13.22 -7.32 4.43
C GLY A 171 14.50 -6.48 4.36
N TRP A 172 14.46 -5.23 4.86
CA TRP A 172 15.59 -4.30 4.85
C TRP A 172 16.87 -4.97 5.37
N MET A 173 17.85 -5.11 4.47
CA MET A 173 19.14 -5.76 4.72
C MET A 173 19.06 -7.19 5.30
N SER A 174 17.90 -7.85 5.20
CA SER A 174 17.73 -9.24 5.57
C SER A 174 18.27 -10.15 4.47
N THR A 175 19.05 -11.16 4.86
CA THR A 175 19.51 -12.23 3.97
C THR A 175 18.51 -13.38 3.85
N GLU A 176 17.45 -13.36 4.66
CA GLU A 176 16.42 -14.40 4.61
C GLU A 176 15.63 -14.33 3.30
N VAL A 177 15.32 -15.52 2.80
CA VAL A 177 14.50 -15.74 1.61
C VAL A 177 13.36 -16.64 2.06
N LEU A 178 12.19 -16.04 2.21
CA LEU A 178 10.97 -16.69 2.69
C LEU A 178 9.94 -16.67 1.57
N THR A 179 8.99 -17.60 1.61
CA THR A 179 7.76 -17.47 0.83
C THR A 179 6.94 -16.28 1.34
N LEU A 180 5.99 -15.80 0.53
CA LEU A 180 5.09 -14.70 0.91
C LEU A 180 4.37 -14.98 2.23
N ASP A 181 3.88 -16.21 2.40
CA ASP A 181 3.12 -16.61 3.60
C ASP A 181 4.01 -16.66 4.84
N GLU A 182 5.22 -17.24 4.72
CA GLU A 182 6.17 -17.31 5.83
C GLU A 182 6.59 -15.91 6.29
N ALA A 183 6.87 -14.99 5.35
CA ALA A 183 7.21 -13.61 5.68
C ALA A 183 6.09 -12.93 6.49
N ILE A 184 4.83 -13.08 6.06
CA ILE A 184 3.68 -12.52 6.76
C ILE A 184 3.45 -13.19 8.11
N LEU A 185 3.42 -14.53 8.17
CA LEU A 185 3.16 -15.27 9.40
C LEU A 185 4.25 -15.01 10.46
N ASN A 186 5.52 -14.96 10.05
CA ASN A 186 6.64 -14.66 10.94
C ASN A 186 6.54 -13.25 11.53
N ALA A 187 6.14 -12.26 10.71
CA ALA A 187 5.98 -10.88 11.16
C ALA A 187 4.80 -10.68 12.13
N PHE A 188 3.76 -11.52 12.02
CA PHE A 188 2.55 -11.45 12.82
C PHE A 188 2.48 -12.43 14.01
N LYS A 189 3.48 -13.30 14.17
CA LYS A 189 3.48 -14.36 15.22
C LYS A 189 3.25 -13.83 16.65
N ASP A 190 3.78 -12.65 16.95
CA ASP A 190 3.73 -12.03 18.29
C ASP A 190 2.76 -10.83 18.32
N VAL A 191 1.85 -10.72 17.35
CA VAL A 191 0.93 -9.58 17.28
C VAL A 191 -0.34 -9.85 18.06
N ASP A 192 -0.64 -8.99 19.03
CA ASP A 192 -1.92 -8.98 19.76
C ASP A 192 -2.82 -7.86 19.23
N PHE A 193 -3.68 -8.20 18.27
CA PHE A 193 -4.59 -7.24 17.65
C PHE A 193 -5.51 -6.53 18.66
N THR A 194 -5.72 -7.06 19.87
CA THR A 194 -6.58 -6.42 20.88
C THR A 194 -5.88 -5.29 21.64
N LYS A 195 -4.55 -5.22 21.57
CA LYS A 195 -3.71 -4.29 22.34
C LYS A 195 -2.82 -3.40 21.50
N GLU A 196 -2.48 -3.83 20.29
CA GLU A 196 -1.63 -3.07 19.39
C GLU A 196 -2.25 -2.95 17.99
N MET A 197 -1.84 -1.90 17.28
CA MET A 197 -2.28 -1.57 15.94
C MET A 197 -1.12 -1.73 14.95
N PRO A 198 -1.05 -2.85 14.22
CA PRO A 198 -0.01 -3.04 13.22
C PRO A 198 -0.14 -2.06 12.06
N ILE A 199 0.97 -1.42 11.70
CA ILE A 199 1.13 -0.59 10.50
C ILE A 199 2.18 -1.28 9.63
N VAL A 200 1.73 -1.82 8.51
CA VAL A 200 2.44 -2.78 7.67
C VAL A 200 2.81 -2.12 6.35
N THR A 201 4.03 -2.38 5.87
CA THR A 201 4.44 -1.96 4.52
C THR A 201 3.57 -2.62 3.45
N GLY A 202 3.21 -1.88 2.39
CA GLY A 202 2.50 -2.46 1.24
C GLY A 202 3.34 -3.48 0.49
N TYR A 203 4.66 -3.32 0.47
CA TYR A 203 5.60 -4.24 -0.16
C TYR A 203 6.03 -5.37 0.80
N VAL A 204 6.20 -6.58 0.25
CA VAL A 204 6.78 -7.75 0.93
C VAL A 204 7.95 -8.30 0.11
N LYS A 205 9.12 -8.48 0.73
CA LYS A 205 10.23 -9.25 0.14
C LYS A 205 9.91 -10.74 0.29
N TYR A 206 9.88 -11.46 -0.83
CA TYR A 206 9.76 -12.92 -0.83
C TYR A 206 10.50 -13.53 -2.04
N ASP A 207 10.64 -14.85 -2.05
CA ASP A 207 11.47 -15.63 -2.97
C ASP A 207 11.17 -15.47 -4.47
N GLU A 208 9.91 -15.23 -4.86
CA GLU A 208 9.56 -15.05 -6.28
C GLU A 208 9.48 -13.58 -6.74
N GLY A 209 9.55 -12.63 -5.81
CA GLY A 209 9.42 -11.19 -6.05
C GLY A 209 7.97 -10.75 -6.31
N ILE A 210 7.43 -9.87 -5.46
CA ILE A 210 6.03 -9.42 -5.54
C ILE A 210 5.74 -8.57 -6.76
N MET A 211 6.70 -7.75 -7.18
CA MET A 211 6.49 -6.86 -8.32
C MET A 211 6.51 -7.63 -9.64
N ARG A 212 7.23 -8.76 -9.70
CA ARG A 212 7.28 -9.61 -10.89
C ARG A 212 5.90 -10.19 -11.24
N HIS A 213 5.08 -10.46 -10.23
CA HIS A 213 3.79 -11.14 -10.39
C HIS A 213 2.59 -10.19 -10.45
N TYR A 214 2.74 -9.00 -9.85
CA TYR A 214 1.61 -8.09 -9.57
C TYR A 214 1.88 -6.62 -9.93
N ASP A 215 3.03 -6.32 -10.56
CA ASP A 215 3.53 -4.96 -10.85
C ASP A 215 3.22 -4.00 -9.68
N ARG A 216 2.55 -2.86 -9.90
CA ARG A 216 2.26 -1.88 -8.84
C ARG A 216 0.95 -2.14 -8.07
N GLY A 217 0.32 -3.28 -8.27
CA GLY A 217 -0.83 -3.76 -7.47
C GLY A 217 -0.41 -4.52 -6.20
N TYR A 218 0.90 -4.64 -5.92
CA TYR A 218 1.44 -5.46 -4.84
C TYR A 218 0.84 -5.16 -3.45
N SER A 219 0.53 -3.90 -3.12
CA SER A 219 0.01 -3.56 -1.79
C SER A 219 -1.39 -4.15 -1.55
N GLU A 220 -2.16 -4.39 -2.60
CA GLU A 220 -3.48 -5.04 -2.50
C GLU A 220 -3.35 -6.55 -2.35
N ILE A 221 -2.28 -7.14 -2.90
CA ILE A 221 -1.91 -8.54 -2.67
C ILE A 221 -1.48 -8.74 -1.21
N THR A 222 -0.62 -7.87 -0.68
CA THR A 222 -0.23 -7.90 0.74
C THR A 222 -1.44 -7.78 1.66
N PHE A 223 -2.33 -6.83 1.37
CA PHE A 223 -3.61 -6.66 2.07
C PHE A 223 -4.46 -7.94 2.06
N SER A 224 -4.70 -8.51 0.88
CA SER A 224 -5.51 -9.71 0.72
C SER A 224 -4.89 -10.91 1.42
N ARG A 225 -3.59 -11.12 1.21
CA ARG A 225 -2.87 -12.26 1.77
C ARG A 225 -2.79 -12.18 3.29
N LEU A 226 -2.55 -10.99 3.84
CA LEU A 226 -2.61 -10.76 5.27
C LEU A 226 -4.00 -11.05 5.85
N ALA A 227 -5.08 -10.61 5.17
CA ALA A 227 -6.44 -10.91 5.59
C ALA A 227 -6.74 -12.41 5.60
N VAL A 228 -6.30 -13.14 4.57
CA VAL A 228 -6.48 -14.59 4.47
C VAL A 228 -5.70 -15.34 5.54
N LEU A 229 -4.40 -15.04 5.71
CA LEU A 229 -3.51 -15.74 6.63
C LEU A 229 -3.87 -15.49 8.09
N THR A 230 -4.31 -14.27 8.41
CA THR A 230 -4.78 -13.93 9.76
C THR A 230 -6.27 -14.21 9.96
N GLN A 231 -6.98 -14.69 8.94
CA GLN A 231 -8.41 -15.00 8.98
C GLN A 231 -9.31 -13.81 9.36
N ALA A 232 -9.00 -12.61 8.87
CA ALA A 232 -9.72 -11.38 9.19
C ALA A 232 -11.24 -11.47 8.96
N ARG A 233 -12.01 -10.68 9.72
CA ARG A 233 -13.48 -10.61 9.59
C ARG A 233 -13.91 -9.92 8.30
N GLU A 234 -13.14 -8.92 7.88
CA GLU A 234 -13.42 -8.05 6.73
C GLU A 234 -12.10 -7.39 6.30
N GLY A 235 -11.92 -7.24 5.00
CA GLY A 235 -10.92 -6.35 4.43
C GLY A 235 -11.51 -5.00 4.10
N ILE A 236 -10.85 -3.89 4.46
CA ILE A 236 -11.34 -2.54 4.15
C ILE A 236 -10.31 -1.80 3.29
N ILE A 237 -10.72 -1.22 2.17
CA ILE A 237 -9.85 -0.38 1.34
C ILE A 237 -10.32 1.07 1.42
N HIS A 238 -9.46 1.93 1.94
CA HIS A 238 -9.69 3.37 2.03
C HIS A 238 -9.14 4.05 0.78
N LYS A 239 -10.05 4.59 -0.04
CA LYS A 239 -9.76 5.35 -1.26
C LYS A 239 -10.15 6.83 -1.05
N GLU A 240 -9.86 7.67 -2.02
CA GLU A 240 -10.30 9.07 -2.05
C GLU A 240 -11.68 9.29 -2.73
N PHE A 241 -12.34 8.21 -3.14
CA PHE A 241 -13.63 8.24 -3.82
C PHE A 241 -14.53 7.08 -3.35
N HIS A 242 -15.83 7.21 -3.64
CA HIS A 242 -16.81 6.14 -3.44
C HIS A 242 -16.87 5.26 -4.69
N LEU A 243 -16.95 3.94 -4.51
CA LEU A 243 -17.20 3.04 -5.64
C LEU A 243 -18.60 3.34 -6.20
N SER A 244 -18.66 3.64 -7.48
CA SER A 244 -19.84 4.17 -8.16
C SER A 244 -20.09 3.41 -9.47
N THR A 245 -21.26 3.57 -10.07
CA THR A 245 -21.65 2.92 -11.33
C THR A 245 -20.82 3.32 -12.57
N GLY A 246 -19.86 4.24 -12.41
CA GLY A 246 -18.93 4.71 -13.44
C GLY A 246 -18.03 5.81 -12.88
N ASP A 247 -17.02 6.27 -13.64
CA ASP A 247 -16.11 7.35 -13.20
C ASP A 247 -16.82 8.72 -13.23
N PRO A 248 -17.01 9.37 -12.06
CA PRO A 248 -17.63 10.69 -12.00
C PRO A 248 -16.89 11.76 -12.81
N LYS A 249 -15.58 11.60 -13.06
CA LYS A 249 -14.77 12.52 -13.87
C LYS A 249 -15.04 12.38 -15.37
N LEU A 250 -15.44 11.19 -15.82
CA LEU A 250 -15.70 10.91 -17.23
C LEU A 250 -17.16 11.20 -17.60
N ILE A 251 -18.11 10.78 -16.75
CA ILE A 251 -19.54 10.83 -17.10
C ILE A 251 -20.34 11.87 -16.31
N GLY A 252 -19.74 12.53 -15.33
CA GLY A 252 -20.36 13.56 -14.49
C GLY A 252 -20.92 13.00 -13.18
N VAL A 253 -20.78 13.78 -12.10
CA VAL A 253 -21.20 13.41 -10.74
C VAL A 253 -22.72 13.18 -10.63
N ASP A 254 -23.50 13.86 -11.46
CA ASP A 254 -24.95 13.75 -11.55
C ASP A 254 -25.43 12.43 -12.20
N LYS A 255 -24.55 11.74 -12.93
CA LYS A 255 -24.89 10.52 -13.69
C LYS A 255 -24.38 9.23 -13.05
N VAL A 256 -23.56 9.34 -12.00
CA VAL A 256 -23.05 8.20 -11.23
C VAL A 256 -23.90 7.97 -9.99
N LYS A 257 -24.03 6.71 -9.58
CA LYS A 257 -24.63 6.34 -8.31
C LYS A 257 -23.62 5.58 -7.48
N ILE A 258 -23.51 5.95 -6.20
CA ILE A 258 -22.67 5.22 -5.24
C ILE A 258 -23.28 3.83 -5.04
N ILE A 259 -22.42 2.82 -5.12
CA ILE A 259 -22.81 1.42 -4.95
C ILE A 259 -22.75 1.10 -3.45
N GLY A 260 -23.86 0.67 -2.85
CA GLY A 260 -23.87 0.30 -1.43
C GLY A 260 -23.38 -1.12 -1.17
N ASN A 261 -23.86 -2.08 -1.98
CA ASN A 261 -23.47 -3.48 -1.88
C ASN A 261 -23.31 -4.05 -3.29
N THR A 262 -22.38 -4.98 -3.46
CA THR A 262 -22.16 -5.70 -4.71
C THR A 262 -21.54 -7.08 -4.42
N ASN A 263 -21.37 -7.90 -5.45
CA ASN A 263 -20.63 -9.16 -5.38
C ASN A 263 -19.29 -9.06 -6.10
N PHE A 264 -18.46 -10.09 -5.95
CA PHE A 264 -17.11 -10.10 -6.52
C PHE A 264 -17.11 -10.02 -8.05
N ASP A 265 -18.05 -10.69 -8.72
CA ASP A 265 -18.14 -10.68 -10.19
C ASP A 265 -18.43 -9.27 -10.74
N ILE A 266 -19.38 -8.55 -10.14
CA ILE A 266 -19.71 -7.18 -10.55
C ILE A 266 -18.59 -6.20 -10.16
N ALA A 267 -17.94 -6.41 -9.01
CA ALA A 267 -16.80 -5.58 -8.62
C ALA A 267 -15.59 -5.73 -9.58
N ASP A 268 -15.39 -6.93 -10.10
CA ASP A 268 -14.36 -7.22 -11.11
C ASP A 268 -14.67 -6.47 -12.42
N GLN A 269 -15.91 -6.58 -12.90
CA GLN A 269 -16.37 -5.84 -14.10
C GLN A 269 -16.25 -4.32 -13.96
N LEU A 270 -16.51 -3.77 -12.78
CA LEU A 270 -16.36 -2.33 -12.53
C LEU A 270 -14.89 -1.91 -12.52
N SER A 271 -13.99 -2.78 -12.07
CA SER A 271 -12.55 -2.49 -12.06
C SER A 271 -12.01 -2.37 -13.49
N ASP A 272 -12.57 -3.12 -14.45
CA ASP A 272 -12.27 -2.99 -15.88
C ASP A 272 -12.74 -1.64 -16.49
N MET A 273 -13.68 -0.95 -15.83
CA MET A 273 -14.24 0.34 -16.29
C MET A 273 -13.55 1.55 -15.63
N ASP A 274 -12.25 1.44 -15.32
CA ASP A 274 -11.43 2.44 -14.61
C ASP A 274 -11.94 2.81 -13.20
N MET A 275 -12.92 2.09 -12.66
CA MET A 275 -13.36 2.20 -11.27
C MET A 275 -12.63 1.17 -10.42
N GLU A 276 -11.30 1.26 -10.35
CA GLU A 276 -10.43 0.30 -9.64
C GLU A 276 -10.84 0.12 -8.17
N ALA A 277 -11.61 -0.94 -7.91
CA ALA A 277 -12.02 -1.32 -6.56
C ALA A 277 -10.85 -2.00 -5.83
N ILE A 278 -10.36 -3.10 -6.41
CA ILE A 278 -9.24 -3.92 -5.93
C ILE A 278 -8.71 -4.76 -7.10
N HIS A 279 -7.42 -5.05 -7.12
CA HIS A 279 -6.82 -6.01 -8.06
C HIS A 279 -7.53 -7.38 -8.02
N SER A 280 -7.95 -7.90 -9.19
CA SER A 280 -8.78 -9.12 -9.30
C SER A 280 -8.20 -10.33 -8.57
N LYS A 281 -6.88 -10.58 -8.68
CA LYS A 281 -6.21 -11.67 -7.94
C LYS A 281 -6.31 -11.50 -6.42
N ALA A 282 -6.18 -10.28 -5.90
CA ALA A 282 -6.33 -10.00 -4.47
C ALA A 282 -7.78 -10.25 -4.03
N ALA A 283 -8.76 -9.84 -4.83
CA ALA A 283 -10.17 -10.09 -4.54
C ALA A 283 -10.50 -11.58 -4.50
N LYS A 284 -9.99 -12.36 -5.46
CA LYS A 284 -10.26 -13.79 -5.59
C LYS A 284 -9.83 -14.60 -4.37
N ASP A 285 -8.65 -14.31 -3.82
CA ASP A 285 -8.14 -14.98 -2.62
C ASP A 285 -9.08 -14.79 -1.41
N MET A 286 -9.62 -13.57 -1.24
CA MET A 286 -10.56 -13.26 -0.18
C MET A 286 -11.94 -13.87 -0.44
N GLU A 287 -12.42 -13.85 -1.69
CA GLU A 287 -13.67 -14.49 -2.11
C GLU A 287 -13.67 -15.99 -1.80
N LEU A 288 -12.60 -16.70 -2.14
CA LEU A 288 -12.46 -18.14 -1.90
C LEU A 288 -12.50 -18.49 -0.41
N ARG A 289 -12.13 -17.55 0.46
CA ARG A 289 -12.19 -17.66 1.92
C ARG A 289 -13.44 -17.02 2.55
N ASN A 290 -14.38 -16.56 1.72
CA ASN A 290 -15.58 -15.83 2.12
C ASN A 290 -15.31 -14.56 2.97
N ILE A 291 -14.13 -13.94 2.84
CA ILE A 291 -13.82 -12.70 3.55
C ILE A 291 -14.35 -11.52 2.72
N PRO A 292 -15.33 -10.74 3.22
CA PRO A 292 -15.88 -9.61 2.48
C PRO A 292 -14.87 -8.46 2.38
N ILE A 293 -15.02 -7.65 1.34
CA ILE A 293 -14.20 -6.46 1.09
C ILE A 293 -15.09 -5.23 1.14
N ARG A 294 -14.69 -4.20 1.86
CA ARG A 294 -15.38 -2.92 1.93
C ARG A 294 -14.55 -1.81 1.32
N ILE A 295 -15.09 -1.10 0.34
CA ILE A 295 -14.46 0.11 -0.22
C ILE A 295 -15.03 1.33 0.50
N LYS A 296 -14.20 2.11 1.19
CA LYS A 296 -14.59 3.32 1.89
C LYS A 296 -13.86 4.54 1.34
N ASN A 297 -14.52 5.69 1.36
CA ASN A 297 -13.86 6.97 1.15
C ASN A 297 -13.24 7.45 2.47
N ALA A 298 -11.92 7.66 2.47
CA ALA A 298 -11.16 8.12 3.63
C ALA A 298 -11.57 9.54 4.12
N PHE A 299 -12.21 10.31 3.25
CA PHE A 299 -12.60 11.72 3.48
C PHE A 299 -14.11 11.91 3.63
N ASP A 300 -14.87 10.82 3.68
CA ASP A 300 -16.29 10.78 4.01
C ASP A 300 -16.56 9.62 4.98
N PRO A 301 -16.09 9.75 6.25
CA PRO A 301 -15.98 8.62 7.18
C PRO A 301 -17.33 8.03 7.61
N GLU A 302 -18.39 8.85 7.61
CA GLU A 302 -19.76 8.48 8.00
C GLU A 302 -20.43 7.59 6.96
N HIS A 303 -20.03 7.68 5.70
CA HIS A 303 -20.57 6.82 4.66
C HIS A 303 -20.12 5.35 4.91
N PRO A 304 -21.04 4.37 4.86
CA PRO A 304 -20.73 2.97 5.16
C PRO A 304 -19.82 2.31 4.11
N GLY A 305 -19.65 2.96 2.95
CA GLY A 305 -18.90 2.44 1.82
C GLY A 305 -19.65 1.37 1.04
N THR A 306 -18.93 0.69 0.15
CA THR A 306 -19.44 -0.39 -0.69
C THR A 306 -19.00 -1.72 -0.14
N LEU A 307 -19.93 -2.60 0.23
CA LEU A 307 -19.62 -3.96 0.67
C LEU A 307 -19.65 -4.93 -0.53
N ILE A 308 -18.53 -5.59 -0.79
CA ILE A 308 -18.34 -6.65 -1.77
C ILE A 308 -18.40 -7.98 -1.01
N SER A 309 -19.38 -8.82 -1.31
CA SER A 309 -19.52 -10.13 -0.67
C SER A 309 -20.08 -11.18 -1.61
N ARG A 310 -19.71 -12.44 -1.40
CA ARG A 310 -20.11 -13.56 -2.27
C ARG A 310 -21.62 -13.78 -2.31
N ASN A 311 -22.30 -13.56 -1.20
CA ASN A 311 -23.73 -13.86 -1.04
C ASN A 311 -24.64 -12.70 -1.46
N TYR A 312 -24.08 -11.57 -1.91
CA TYR A 312 -24.91 -10.45 -2.34
C TYR A 312 -25.57 -10.76 -3.69
N VAL A 313 -26.89 -10.76 -3.69
CA VAL A 313 -27.72 -10.80 -4.89
C VAL A 313 -28.45 -9.46 -4.96
N SER A 314 -28.29 -8.74 -6.07
CA SER A 314 -29.01 -7.48 -6.26
C SER A 314 -30.52 -7.76 -6.22
N PRO A 315 -31.31 -7.02 -5.42
CA PRO A 315 -32.76 -7.16 -5.39
C PRO A 315 -33.41 -6.78 -6.73
N VAL A 316 -32.68 -6.03 -7.58
CA VAL A 316 -33.03 -5.78 -8.98
C VAL A 316 -31.86 -6.26 -9.85
N PRO A 317 -31.83 -7.52 -10.30
CA PRO A 317 -30.78 -8.00 -11.17
C PRO A 317 -30.89 -7.28 -12.52
N ARG A 318 -29.94 -6.39 -12.81
CA ARG A 318 -29.75 -5.85 -14.16
C ARG A 318 -28.69 -6.71 -14.85
N GLY A 319 -29.05 -7.95 -15.12
CA GLY A 319 -28.27 -8.83 -15.99
C GLY A 319 -28.68 -8.59 -17.44
N THR A 320 -27.74 -8.10 -18.25
CA THR A 320 -27.59 -8.35 -19.70
C THR A 320 -28.84 -8.25 -20.61
N GLY A 321 -28.85 -7.22 -21.47
CA GLY A 321 -29.56 -7.24 -22.77
C GLY A 321 -30.89 -6.49 -22.82
N GLU A 322 -30.84 -5.24 -23.27
CA GLU A 322 -31.89 -4.38 -23.86
C GLU A 322 -31.31 -2.95 -23.69
N THR A 323 -30.62 -2.35 -24.65
CA THR A 323 -30.87 -2.17 -26.09
C THR A 323 -29.58 -2.15 -26.90
#